data_AF-A0A455AXB2-F1
#
_entry.id   AF-A0A455AXB2-F1
#
_cell.length_a   1.000
_cell.length_b   1.000
_cell.length_c   1.000
_cell.angle_alpha   90.00
_cell.angle_beta   90.00
_cell.angle_gamma   90.00
#
_symmetry.space_group_name_H-M   'P 1'
#
loop_
_entity.id
_entity.type
_entity.pdbx_description
1 polymer ?
#
loop_
_entity_poly.entity_id
_entity_poly.type
_entity_poly.pdbx_seq_one_letter_code
_entity_poly.pdbx_strand_id
1 'polypeptide(L)'
;MVIMERSKLPELAPSTSVQEQNTTDEEKSAATGLDSVQWSRPFLDMVYHALDSPDDDYHALFVLCLLYAMSHNKGMDPEKLERIQLPVPTAAEKTTYNHLLAERLIRIMNNAAQPDGKIRLATLELSCLLLKQQVVTSTGCIIKDVHLACLEGAREESVHLVRHFYKGEEIFLDMFEDEYRSMTMKPMNVEYLMMDASILLPPTGTPLTGIDFVKRLPCGDVEKTRRAIRVFFMLRSLSLQLRGQPETQLPLTREEDLIKTDDVLDLSELVTPSHGGGGHHQAGSRVTRRVTCDLHVVLGLIRDRELTECACHTKLSKKGP
;
A
#
# COMPACT_ATOMS: atom_id res chain seq x y z
N MET A 1 66.82 -12.87 43.88
CA MET A 1 66.55 -12.92 45.33
C MET A 1 65.16 -13.49 45.52
N VAL A 2 65.07 -14.57 46.29
CA VAL A 2 63.89 -15.37 46.69
C VAL A 2 63.21 -16.22 45.61
N ILE A 3 62.82 -17.40 46.08
CA ILE A 3 62.54 -18.69 45.43
C ILE A 3 61.13 -19.13 45.91
N MET A 4 60.46 -20.00 45.13
CA MET A 4 59.32 -20.90 45.50
C MET A 4 57.92 -20.25 45.68
N GLU A 5 56.77 -20.88 45.40
CA GLU A 5 56.44 -22.26 45.04
C GLU A 5 55.04 -22.40 44.37
N ARG A 6 54.80 -23.59 43.80
CA ARG A 6 53.60 -24.15 43.17
C ARG A 6 52.36 -24.22 44.09
N SER A 7 51.15 -24.34 43.51
CA SER A 7 50.38 -25.62 43.47
C SER A 7 48.89 -25.51 43.09
N LYS A 8 48.52 -26.36 42.10
CA LYS A 8 47.30 -27.21 41.91
C LYS A 8 45.86 -26.64 41.84
N LEU A 9 45.20 -27.08 40.76
CA LEU A 9 43.76 -27.22 40.49
C LEU A 9 42.98 -27.97 41.59
N PRO A 10 41.63 -27.93 41.56
CA PRO A 10 40.95 -29.16 41.10
C PRO A 10 39.73 -28.95 40.19
N GLU A 11 39.59 -29.91 39.28
CA GLU A 11 38.40 -30.30 38.50
C GLU A 11 37.63 -31.38 39.31
N LEU A 12 36.29 -31.37 39.31
CA LEU A 12 35.41 -32.56 39.18
C LEU A 12 33.90 -32.23 39.38
N ALA A 13 33.12 -32.44 38.30
CA ALA A 13 31.94 -33.33 38.16
C ALA A 13 30.63 -33.14 39.01
N PRO A 14 29.51 -33.75 38.56
CA PRO A 14 28.13 -33.23 38.66
C PRO A 14 27.40 -33.64 39.94
N SER A 15 26.46 -32.79 40.40
CA SER A 15 25.46 -33.18 41.38
C SER A 15 24.06 -32.88 40.88
N THR A 16 23.35 -33.94 40.53
CA THR A 16 21.88 -34.04 40.55
C THR A 16 21.37 -33.69 41.94
N SER A 17 20.71 -32.54 42.08
CA SER A 17 19.81 -32.26 43.20
C SER A 17 18.43 -31.99 42.63
N VAL A 18 17.55 -32.97 42.81
CA VAL A 18 16.12 -32.87 42.56
C VAL A 18 15.57 -31.84 43.55
N GLN A 19 15.28 -30.63 43.07
CA GLN A 19 14.55 -29.62 43.84
C GLN A 19 13.22 -29.43 43.12
N GLU A 20 12.18 -30.08 43.63
CA GLU A 20 10.79 -29.81 43.26
C GLU A 20 10.47 -28.36 43.63
N GLN A 21 10.63 -27.46 42.66
CA GLN A 21 10.05 -26.13 42.73
C GLN A 21 8.69 -26.21 42.03
N ASN A 22 7.63 -26.13 42.84
CA ASN A 22 6.29 -25.81 42.39
C ASN A 22 6.34 -24.42 41.73
N THR A 23 6.40 -24.39 40.40
CA THR A 23 6.21 -23.17 39.62
C THR A 23 4.80 -23.19 39.04
N THR A 24 4.14 -22.04 39.14
CA THR A 24 2.77 -21.78 38.67
C THR A 24 2.70 -21.73 37.14
N ASP A 25 1.52 -22.06 36.58
CA ASP A 25 1.17 -22.23 35.15
C ASP A 25 1.38 -21.01 34.22
N GLU A 26 2.02 -19.94 34.70
CA GLU A 26 2.26 -18.71 33.94
C GLU A 26 3.61 -18.74 33.18
N GLU A 27 4.60 -19.53 33.61
CA GLU A 27 5.93 -19.56 32.96
C GLU A 27 6.04 -20.52 31.77
N LYS A 28 5.04 -21.38 31.52
CA LYS A 28 5.04 -22.26 30.35
C LYS A 28 4.78 -21.51 29.03
N SER A 29 4.17 -20.33 29.10
CA SER A 29 3.92 -19.46 27.94
C SER A 29 5.13 -18.58 27.56
N ALA A 30 6.13 -18.46 28.43
CA ALA A 30 7.37 -17.76 28.14
C ALA A 30 8.43 -18.68 27.48
N ALA A 31 8.27 -20.00 27.57
CA ALA A 31 9.22 -20.99 27.07
C ALA A 31 8.98 -21.44 25.61
N THR A 32 7.96 -20.90 24.92
CA THR A 32 7.82 -21.04 23.45
C THR A 32 8.60 -19.99 22.66
N GLY A 33 9.35 -19.12 23.33
CA GLY A 33 10.13 -18.02 22.73
C GLY A 33 11.60 -18.34 22.42
N LEU A 34 12.04 -19.60 22.52
CA LEU A 34 13.44 -19.96 22.34
C LEU A 34 13.57 -21.12 21.34
N ASP A 35 13.55 -20.80 20.05
CA ASP A 35 14.25 -21.56 18.99
C ASP A 35 14.27 -20.85 17.62
N SER A 36 14.28 -19.51 17.60
CA SER A 36 14.90 -18.79 16.49
C SER A 36 16.26 -18.34 16.96
N VAL A 37 17.33 -18.99 16.49
CA VAL A 37 18.68 -18.44 16.57
C VAL A 37 18.59 -17.00 16.04
N GLN A 38 18.69 -16.01 16.93
CA GLN A 38 18.62 -14.60 16.61
C GLN A 38 19.90 -14.25 15.85
N TRP A 39 19.91 -14.48 14.54
CA TRP A 39 20.97 -13.99 13.67
C TRP A 39 20.86 -12.47 13.72
N SER A 40 21.74 -11.81 14.49
CA SER A 40 21.87 -10.37 14.43
C SER A 40 22.32 -10.01 13.02
N ARG A 41 21.45 -9.37 12.25
CA ARG A 41 21.76 -8.91 10.90
C ARG A 41 21.79 -7.39 10.93
N PRO A 42 22.81 -6.79 11.56
CA PRO A 42 22.83 -5.36 11.84
C PRO A 42 22.64 -4.51 10.58
N PHE A 43 23.12 -4.98 9.42
CA PHE A 43 22.91 -4.32 8.14
C PHE A 43 21.45 -4.39 7.66
N LEU A 44 20.79 -5.55 7.75
CA LEU A 44 19.39 -5.67 7.36
C LEU A 44 18.46 -4.98 8.35
N ASP A 45 18.77 -5.04 9.63
CA ASP A 45 18.04 -4.32 10.67
C ASP A 45 18.14 -2.82 10.42
N MET A 46 19.32 -2.31 10.06
CA MET A 46 19.51 -0.91 9.63
C MET A 46 18.73 -0.57 8.37
N VAL A 47 18.74 -1.45 7.36
CA VAL A 47 17.97 -1.26 6.11
C VAL A 47 16.47 -1.19 6.41
N TYR A 48 15.92 -2.10 7.22
CA TYR A 48 14.51 -2.06 7.60
C TYR A 48 14.16 -0.88 8.51
N HIS A 49 15.07 -0.47 9.38
CA HIS A 49 14.88 0.75 10.19
C HIS A 49 14.85 2.01 9.32
N ALA A 50 15.60 2.07 8.22
CA ALA A 50 15.55 3.21 7.30
C ALA A 50 14.20 3.36 6.55
N LEU A 51 13.37 2.31 6.53
CA LEU A 51 11.97 2.41 6.08
C LEU A 51 11.08 3.17 7.08
N ASP A 52 11.48 3.23 8.36
CA ASP A 52 10.81 4.04 9.39
C ASP A 52 11.36 5.46 9.38
N SER A 53 11.00 6.24 8.36
CA SER A 53 11.33 7.66 8.31
C SER A 53 10.08 8.49 8.66
N PRO A 54 10.06 9.19 9.82
CA PRO A 54 8.91 9.99 10.24
C PRO A 54 8.81 11.32 9.49
N ASP A 55 9.95 11.87 9.04
CA ASP A 55 10.03 13.24 8.54
C ASP A 55 9.89 13.35 7.02
N ASP A 56 10.42 12.39 6.27
CA ASP A 56 10.31 12.29 4.81
C ASP A 56 10.54 10.85 4.35
N ASP A 57 10.43 10.60 3.05
CA ASP A 57 10.63 9.27 2.46
C ASP A 57 11.98 9.09 1.76
N TYR A 58 12.96 9.96 2.02
CA TYR A 58 14.22 9.99 1.28
C TYR A 58 14.97 8.66 1.40
N HIS A 59 15.26 8.24 2.64
CA HIS A 59 15.92 6.97 2.93
C HIS A 59 15.05 5.78 2.55
N ALA A 60 13.73 5.88 2.77
CA ALA A 60 12.79 4.83 2.47
C ALA A 60 12.80 4.51 0.96
N LEU A 61 12.72 5.49 0.07
CA LEU A 61 12.75 5.25 -1.38
C LEU A 61 14.04 4.54 -1.80
N PHE A 62 15.19 5.00 -1.31
CA PHE A 62 16.47 4.41 -1.65
C PHE A 62 16.56 2.94 -1.21
N VAL A 63 16.12 2.67 0.02
CA VAL A 63 16.06 1.30 0.55
C VAL A 63 15.09 0.43 -0.26
N LEU A 64 13.91 0.93 -0.61
CA LEU A 64 12.96 0.17 -1.42
C LEU A 64 13.55 -0.17 -2.80
N CYS A 65 14.26 0.76 -3.43
CA CYS A 65 14.99 0.50 -4.67
C CYS A 65 16.05 -0.59 -4.50
N LEU A 66 16.81 -0.55 -3.39
CA LEU A 66 17.79 -1.59 -3.06
C LEU A 66 17.12 -2.95 -2.87
N LEU A 67 16.04 -3.03 -2.10
CA LEU A 67 15.30 -4.27 -1.84
C LEU A 67 14.72 -4.86 -3.13
N TYR A 68 14.17 -4.00 -3.99
CA TYR A 68 13.68 -4.39 -5.32
C TYR A 68 14.81 -4.91 -6.22
N ALA A 69 15.93 -4.18 -6.30
CA ALA A 69 17.06 -4.60 -7.12
C ALA A 69 17.66 -5.92 -6.64
N MET A 70 17.79 -6.12 -5.32
CA MET A 70 18.22 -7.39 -4.74
C MET A 70 17.30 -8.53 -5.15
N SER A 71 15.99 -8.31 -5.16
CA SER A 71 15.02 -9.37 -5.48
C SER A 71 14.91 -9.72 -6.97
N HIS A 72 15.31 -8.81 -7.86
CA HIS A 72 15.32 -9.02 -9.31
C HIS A 72 16.71 -9.38 -9.86
N ASN A 73 17.74 -9.38 -9.02
CA ASN A 73 19.10 -9.69 -9.43
C ASN A 73 19.31 -11.20 -9.61
N LYS A 74 19.38 -11.64 -10.86
CA LYS A 74 19.64 -13.04 -11.26
C LYS A 74 20.99 -13.59 -10.79
N GLY A 75 21.93 -12.71 -10.43
CA GLY A 75 23.26 -13.09 -9.92
C GLY A 75 23.31 -13.31 -8.40
N MET A 76 22.23 -13.04 -7.66
CA MET A 76 22.17 -13.36 -6.24
C MET A 76 21.81 -14.83 -6.02
N ASP A 77 22.56 -15.45 -5.10
CA ASP A 77 22.33 -16.83 -4.67
C ASP A 77 20.93 -16.99 -4.06
N PRO A 78 20.07 -17.89 -4.60
CA PRO A 78 18.72 -18.11 -4.11
C PRO A 78 18.66 -18.42 -2.62
N GLU A 79 19.63 -19.17 -2.08
CA GLU A 79 19.68 -19.49 -0.65
C GLU A 79 19.85 -18.24 0.21
N LYS A 80 20.63 -17.25 -0.26
CA LYS A 80 20.81 -15.99 0.46
C LYS A 80 19.55 -15.14 0.40
N LEU A 81 18.86 -15.13 -0.73
CA LEU A 81 17.57 -14.43 -0.90
C LEU A 81 16.48 -15.02 -0.01
N GLU A 82 16.36 -16.34 0.05
CA GLU A 82 15.44 -17.05 0.95
C GLU A 82 15.73 -16.73 2.41
N ARG A 83 17.01 -16.72 2.79
CA ARG A 83 17.43 -16.34 4.15
C ARG A 83 17.09 -14.90 4.51
N ILE A 84 16.95 -13.98 3.55
CA ILE A 84 16.56 -12.58 3.80
C ILE A 84 15.03 -12.42 3.71
N GLN A 85 14.32 -13.45 3.22
CA GLN A 85 12.87 -13.45 2.98
C GLN A 85 12.44 -12.28 2.08
N LEU A 86 13.25 -11.95 1.07
CA LEU A 86 12.90 -10.93 0.08
C LEU A 86 11.94 -11.50 -0.98
N PRO A 87 11.06 -10.65 -1.54
CA PRO A 87 10.10 -11.09 -2.54
C PRO A 87 10.77 -11.45 -3.87
N VAL A 88 11.06 -12.73 -4.11
CA VAL A 88 11.54 -13.19 -5.42
C VAL A 88 10.34 -13.35 -6.39
N PRO A 89 10.36 -12.73 -7.58
CA PRO A 89 9.23 -12.79 -8.53
C PRO A 89 8.91 -14.21 -9.05
N THR A 90 9.91 -15.09 -9.15
CA THR A 90 9.79 -16.40 -9.82
C THR A 90 9.47 -17.56 -8.87
N ALA A 91 9.41 -17.33 -7.56
CA ALA A 91 9.14 -18.41 -6.59
C ALA A 91 7.64 -18.75 -6.59
N ALA A 92 7.30 -19.93 -7.16
CA ALA A 92 5.93 -20.36 -7.40
C ALA A 92 5.14 -20.75 -6.13
N GLU A 93 5.85 -21.13 -5.05
CA GLU A 93 5.26 -21.56 -3.79
C GLU A 93 5.89 -20.80 -2.62
N LYS A 94 5.17 -19.81 -2.10
CA LYS A 94 5.53 -19.11 -0.86
C LYS A 94 4.57 -19.56 0.22
N THR A 95 5.11 -20.15 1.28
CA THR A 95 4.35 -20.51 2.49
C THR A 95 4.52 -19.49 3.60
N THR A 96 5.54 -18.64 3.50
CA THR A 96 5.89 -17.60 4.48
C THR A 96 6.38 -16.34 3.78
N TYR A 97 6.33 -15.21 4.48
CA TYR A 97 6.84 -13.91 4.01
C TYR A 97 7.43 -13.13 5.18
N ASN A 98 8.25 -12.13 4.88
CA ASN A 98 8.88 -11.30 5.90
C ASN A 98 7.88 -10.37 6.57
N HIS A 99 7.46 -10.72 7.78
CA HIS A 99 6.48 -9.95 8.55
C HIS A 99 6.97 -8.55 8.91
N LEU A 100 8.24 -8.42 9.29
CA LEU A 100 8.82 -7.12 9.63
C LEU A 100 8.82 -6.18 8.42
N LEU A 101 9.26 -6.67 7.26
CA LEU A 101 9.23 -5.87 6.03
C LEU A 101 7.79 -5.51 5.65
N ALA A 102 6.84 -6.45 5.71
CA ALA A 102 5.43 -6.16 5.45
C ALA A 102 4.87 -5.06 6.38
N GLU A 103 5.19 -5.09 7.67
CA GLU A 103 4.81 -4.06 8.63
C GLU A 103 5.37 -2.68 8.24
N ARG A 104 6.65 -2.61 7.87
CA ARG A 104 7.28 -1.35 7.41
C ARG A 104 6.65 -0.81 6.13
N LEU A 105 6.36 -1.69 5.16
CA LEU A 105 5.69 -1.32 3.91
C LEU A 105 4.27 -0.77 4.16
N ILE A 106 3.50 -1.42 5.04
CA ILE A 106 2.16 -0.97 5.42
C ILE A 106 2.21 0.35 6.20
N ARG A 107 3.26 0.59 6.99
CA ARG A 107 3.46 1.88 7.65
C ARG A 107 3.66 3.02 6.65
N ILE A 108 4.43 2.80 5.58
CA ILE A 108 4.57 3.78 4.48
C ILE A 108 3.20 4.05 3.83
N MET A 109 2.39 3.01 3.60
CA MET A 109 1.04 3.16 3.05
C MET A 109 0.12 4.00 3.95
N ASN A 110 0.17 3.77 5.27
CA ASN A 110 -0.58 4.58 6.25
C ASN A 110 -0.13 6.04 6.25
N ASN A 111 1.18 6.29 6.22
CA ASN A 111 1.74 7.64 6.15
C ASN A 111 1.38 8.34 4.82
N ALA A 112 1.32 7.61 3.72
CA ALA A 112 0.92 8.15 2.42
C ALA A 112 -0.57 8.55 2.40
N ALA A 113 -1.42 7.85 3.15
CA ALA A 113 -2.83 8.18 3.29
C ALA A 113 -3.09 9.42 4.18
N GLN A 114 -2.08 9.97 4.86
CA GLN A 114 -2.23 11.19 5.67
C GLN A 114 -2.28 12.46 4.79
N PRO A 115 -3.03 13.50 5.22
CA PRO A 115 -3.20 14.75 4.48
C PRO A 115 -1.89 15.56 4.32
N ASP A 116 -1.03 15.53 5.32
CA ASP A 116 0.30 16.14 5.37
C ASP A 116 1.44 15.15 5.11
N GLY A 117 1.10 13.94 4.64
CA GLY A 117 2.05 12.87 4.39
C GLY A 117 3.15 13.27 3.40
N LYS A 118 4.40 13.20 3.85
CA LYS A 118 5.60 13.51 3.05
C LYS A 118 6.14 12.28 2.31
N ILE A 119 5.22 11.43 1.84
CA ILE A 119 5.54 10.26 1.03
C ILE A 119 5.26 10.60 -0.43
N ARG A 120 6.28 10.48 -1.28
CA ARG A 120 6.18 10.59 -2.73
C ARG A 120 5.42 9.41 -3.29
N LEU A 121 4.75 9.63 -4.42
CA LEU A 121 4.03 8.57 -5.14
C LEU A 121 4.95 7.42 -5.55
N ALA A 122 6.22 7.73 -5.90
CA ALA A 122 7.21 6.72 -6.23
C ALA A 122 7.41 5.70 -5.10
N THR A 123 7.53 6.19 -3.88
CA THR A 123 7.77 5.40 -2.68
C THR A 123 6.56 4.54 -2.34
N LEU A 124 5.36 5.10 -2.43
CA LEU A 124 4.13 4.36 -2.20
C LEU A 124 3.96 3.23 -3.22
N GLU A 125 4.12 3.52 -4.51
CA GLU A 125 3.92 2.53 -5.58
C GLU A 125 4.92 1.37 -5.46
N LEU A 126 6.19 1.67 -5.19
CA LEU A 126 7.21 0.67 -4.96
C LEU A 126 6.94 -0.15 -3.69
N SER A 127 6.39 0.47 -2.64
CA SER A 127 5.97 -0.24 -1.42
C SER A 127 4.81 -1.21 -1.67
N CYS A 128 3.80 -0.78 -2.43
CA CYS A 128 2.69 -1.62 -2.87
C CYS A 128 3.18 -2.81 -3.70
N LEU A 129 4.11 -2.56 -4.62
CA LEU A 129 4.70 -3.58 -5.46
C LEU A 129 5.44 -4.64 -4.62
N LEU A 130 6.33 -4.22 -3.71
CA LEU A 130 7.09 -5.15 -2.88
C LEU A 130 6.20 -5.96 -1.95
N LEU A 131 5.17 -5.36 -1.35
CA LEU A 131 4.22 -6.08 -0.50
C LEU A 131 3.46 -7.13 -1.33
N LYS A 132 2.95 -6.74 -2.50
CA LYS A 132 2.27 -7.66 -3.42
C LYS A 132 3.15 -8.85 -3.76
N GLN A 133 4.41 -8.60 -4.13
CA GLN A 133 5.35 -9.67 -4.47
C GLN A 133 5.67 -10.59 -3.28
N GLN A 134 5.54 -10.11 -2.03
CA GLN A 134 5.76 -10.95 -0.86
C GLN A 134 4.60 -11.91 -0.59
N VAL A 135 3.36 -11.43 -0.72
CA VAL A 135 2.19 -12.14 -0.20
C VAL A 135 1.33 -12.81 -1.26
N VAL A 136 1.40 -12.39 -2.52
CA VAL A 136 0.63 -12.99 -3.62
C VAL A 136 1.37 -14.21 -4.16
N THR A 137 0.66 -15.32 -4.27
CA THR A 137 1.11 -16.60 -4.84
C THR A 137 0.27 -16.98 -6.05
N SER A 138 0.66 -18.05 -6.76
CA SER A 138 -0.13 -18.62 -7.86
C SER A 138 -1.51 -19.13 -7.42
N THR A 139 -1.64 -19.52 -6.14
CA THR A 139 -2.82 -20.16 -5.57
C THR A 139 -3.66 -19.24 -4.67
N GLY A 140 -3.19 -18.03 -4.37
CA GLY A 140 -3.92 -17.07 -3.55
C GLY A 140 -3.03 -16.02 -2.89
N CYS A 141 -3.34 -15.65 -1.65
CA CYS A 141 -2.61 -14.65 -0.87
C CYS A 141 -2.35 -15.20 0.54
N ILE A 142 -1.09 -15.13 1.00
CA ILE A 142 -0.66 -15.66 2.31
C ILE A 142 -0.57 -14.59 3.41
N ILE A 143 -1.10 -13.39 3.17
CA ILE A 143 -1.04 -12.28 4.13
C ILE A 143 -1.75 -12.63 5.44
N LYS A 144 -1.20 -12.18 6.58
CA LYS A 144 -1.82 -12.38 7.89
C LYS A 144 -2.96 -11.39 8.08
N ASP A 145 -4.00 -11.80 8.81
CA ASP A 145 -5.17 -10.96 9.10
C ASP A 145 -4.80 -9.61 9.75
N VAL A 146 -3.82 -9.58 10.66
CA VAL A 146 -3.31 -8.34 11.27
C VAL A 146 -2.78 -7.37 10.21
N HIS A 147 -1.93 -7.84 9.30
CA HIS A 147 -1.37 -6.99 8.25
C HIS A 147 -2.43 -6.58 7.23
N LEU A 148 -3.34 -7.48 6.88
CA LEU A 148 -4.46 -7.16 6.00
C LEU A 148 -5.36 -6.10 6.63
N ALA A 149 -5.69 -6.21 7.93
CA ALA A 149 -6.47 -5.20 8.64
C ALA A 149 -5.78 -3.83 8.66
N CYS A 150 -4.45 -3.78 8.88
CA CYS A 150 -3.70 -2.53 8.84
C CYS A 150 -3.66 -1.91 7.43
N LEU A 151 -3.55 -2.72 6.37
CA LEU A 151 -3.64 -2.26 4.99
C LEU A 151 -5.04 -1.70 4.66
N GLU A 152 -6.08 -2.38 5.14
CA GLU A 152 -7.47 -1.95 4.97
C GLU A 152 -7.75 -0.63 5.70
N GLY A 153 -7.13 -0.42 6.86
CA GLY A 153 -7.10 0.87 7.55
C GLY A 153 -6.48 1.97 6.68
N ALA A 154 -5.30 1.74 6.11
CA ALA A 154 -4.65 2.69 5.21
C ALA A 154 -5.53 3.01 3.98
N ARG A 155 -6.21 2.00 3.42
CA ARG A 155 -7.16 2.21 2.32
C ARG A 155 -8.31 3.12 2.75
N GLU A 156 -8.93 2.88 3.91
CA GLU A 156 -10.02 3.73 4.40
C GLU A 156 -9.57 5.16 4.67
N GLU A 157 -8.38 5.36 5.23
CA GLU A 157 -7.80 6.70 5.39
C GLU A 157 -7.60 7.40 4.03
N SER A 158 -7.17 6.67 3.00
CA SER A 158 -7.05 7.25 1.64
C SER A 158 -8.40 7.66 1.05
N VAL A 159 -9.47 6.93 1.39
CA VAL A 159 -10.84 7.30 1.01
C VAL A 159 -11.25 8.59 1.71
N HIS A 160 -10.98 8.72 3.01
CA HIS A 160 -11.22 9.97 3.75
C HIS A 160 -10.41 11.14 3.20
N LEU A 161 -9.16 10.89 2.80
CA LEU A 161 -8.31 11.91 2.18
C LEU A 161 -8.91 12.42 0.87
N VAL A 162 -9.33 11.53 -0.04
CA VAL A 162 -9.94 11.93 -1.32
C VAL A 162 -11.28 12.63 -1.12
N ARG A 163 -12.10 12.18 -0.16
CA ARG A 163 -13.37 12.83 0.22
C ARG A 163 -13.20 14.30 0.58
N HIS A 164 -12.07 14.68 1.19
CA HIS A 164 -11.80 16.06 1.57
C HIS A 164 -11.77 16.99 0.35
N PHE A 165 -11.14 16.54 -0.74
CA PHE A 165 -10.97 17.32 -1.97
C PHE A 165 -12.19 17.28 -2.90
N TYR A 166 -13.00 16.21 -2.81
CA TYR A 166 -14.20 16.04 -3.62
C TYR A 166 -15.20 17.22 -3.50
N LYS A 167 -15.33 17.84 -2.33
CA LYS A 167 -16.22 19.01 -2.13
C LYS A 167 -15.57 20.35 -2.51
N GLY A 168 -14.25 20.36 -2.71
CA GLY A 168 -13.46 21.57 -2.85
C GLY A 168 -13.14 21.96 -4.30
N GLU A 169 -13.17 20.99 -5.24
CA GLU A 169 -12.73 21.23 -6.62
C GLU A 169 -13.81 20.86 -7.64
N GLU A 170 -14.24 21.84 -8.45
CA GLU A 170 -15.23 21.65 -9.52
C GLU A 170 -14.74 20.68 -10.62
N ILE A 171 -13.42 20.62 -10.81
CA ILE A 171 -12.75 19.76 -11.80
C ILE A 171 -12.32 18.39 -11.23
N PHE A 172 -12.76 18.06 -10.00
CA PHE A 172 -12.31 16.85 -9.31
C PHE A 172 -12.54 15.57 -10.14
N LEU A 173 -13.72 15.45 -10.79
CA LEU A 173 -14.06 14.24 -11.57
C LEU A 173 -13.15 14.08 -12.79
N ASP A 174 -12.86 15.17 -13.50
CA ASP A 174 -11.95 15.17 -14.64
C ASP A 174 -10.54 14.75 -14.19
N MET A 175 -10.06 15.33 -13.08
CA MET A 175 -8.79 14.95 -12.48
C MET A 175 -8.78 13.48 -12.05
N PHE A 176 -9.87 12.97 -11.50
CA PHE A 176 -10.00 11.58 -11.06
C PHE A 176 -9.88 10.60 -12.23
N GLU A 177 -10.56 10.87 -13.34
CA GLU A 177 -10.46 10.06 -14.55
C GLU A 177 -9.06 10.14 -15.18
N ASP A 178 -8.50 11.34 -15.30
CA ASP A 178 -7.18 11.56 -15.88
C ASP A 178 -6.09 10.81 -15.10
N GLU A 179 -6.16 10.85 -13.77
CA GLU A 179 -5.23 10.12 -12.92
C GLU A 179 -5.38 8.61 -13.03
N TYR A 180 -6.61 8.10 -13.10
CA TYR A 180 -6.85 6.67 -13.31
C TYR A 180 -6.29 6.18 -14.65
N ARG A 181 -6.54 6.93 -15.74
CA ARG A 181 -6.02 6.62 -17.07
C ARG A 181 -4.50 6.68 -17.08
N SER A 182 -3.91 7.72 -16.50
CA SER A 182 -2.45 7.88 -16.39
C SER A 182 -1.80 6.71 -15.68
N MET A 183 -2.39 6.23 -14.57
CA MET A 183 -1.86 5.13 -13.79
C MET A 183 -1.98 3.78 -14.50
N THR A 184 -3.09 3.57 -15.22
CA THR A 184 -3.37 2.30 -15.91
C THR A 184 -2.52 2.14 -17.18
N MET A 185 -2.33 3.22 -17.94
CA MET A 185 -1.61 3.19 -19.22
C MET A 185 -0.08 3.10 -19.05
N LYS A 186 0.46 3.64 -17.95
CA LYS A 186 1.90 3.71 -17.72
C LYS A 186 2.22 3.30 -16.29
N PRO A 187 2.26 1.99 -15.98
CA PRO A 187 2.71 1.53 -14.67
C PRO A 187 4.16 1.95 -14.43
N MET A 188 4.56 2.10 -13.16
CA MET A 188 5.94 2.43 -12.82
C MET A 188 6.91 1.41 -13.39
N ASN A 189 7.91 1.91 -14.12
CA ASN A 189 9.12 1.17 -14.44
C ASN A 189 10.18 1.48 -13.39
N VAL A 190 10.44 0.50 -12.50
CA VAL A 190 11.39 0.67 -11.38
C VAL A 190 12.82 0.85 -11.88
N GLU A 191 13.22 0.17 -12.96
CA GLU A 191 14.57 0.35 -13.55
C GLU A 191 14.75 1.79 -14.03
N TYR A 192 13.76 2.34 -14.73
CA TYR A 192 13.78 3.73 -15.18
C TYR A 192 13.79 4.72 -14.00
N LEU A 193 13.06 4.42 -12.93
CA LEU A 193 13.11 5.20 -11.69
C LEU A 193 14.52 5.21 -11.11
N MET A 194 15.16 4.04 -11.00
CA MET A 194 16.50 3.85 -10.42
C MET A 194 17.62 4.47 -11.25
N MET A 195 17.41 4.71 -12.54
CA MET A 195 18.36 5.43 -13.40
C MET A 195 18.33 6.95 -13.20
N ASP A 196 17.30 7.50 -12.55
CA ASP A 196 17.17 8.95 -12.35
C ASP A 196 17.94 9.40 -11.10
N ALA A 197 18.94 10.27 -11.30
CA ALA A 197 19.73 10.83 -10.21
C ALA A 197 18.90 11.69 -9.23
N SER A 198 17.73 12.18 -9.63
CA SER A 198 16.88 13.02 -8.78
C SER A 198 16.40 12.29 -7.52
N ILE A 199 16.33 10.95 -7.54
CA ILE A 199 15.89 10.17 -6.37
C ILE A 199 16.94 10.14 -5.25
N LEU A 200 18.20 10.48 -5.58
CA LEU A 200 19.32 10.57 -4.64
C LEU A 200 19.42 11.94 -3.96
N LEU A 201 18.54 12.87 -4.31
CA LEU A 201 18.44 14.17 -3.66
C LEU A 201 17.26 14.17 -2.68
N PRO A 202 17.33 14.97 -1.60
CA PRO A 202 16.17 15.19 -0.73
C PRO A 202 14.94 15.62 -1.54
N PRO A 203 13.73 15.19 -1.15
CA PRO A 203 12.52 15.45 -1.90
C PRO A 203 12.26 16.96 -2.01
N THR A 204 12.06 17.44 -3.24
CA THR A 204 11.67 18.82 -3.50
C THR A 204 10.15 18.97 -3.50
N GLY A 205 9.63 20.15 -3.17
CA GLY A 205 8.20 20.46 -3.17
C GLY A 205 7.81 21.54 -4.18
N THR A 206 8.66 21.82 -5.18
CA THR A 206 8.43 22.86 -6.18
C THR A 206 8.41 22.29 -7.60
N PRO A 207 7.42 22.65 -8.43
CA PRO A 207 7.36 22.21 -9.82
C PRO A 207 8.45 22.86 -10.69
N LEU A 208 9.10 23.93 -10.22
CA LEU A 208 10.13 24.66 -10.97
C LEU A 208 11.43 23.87 -11.19
N THR A 209 11.61 22.73 -10.51
CA THR A 209 12.78 21.87 -10.69
C THR A 209 12.75 21.05 -11.98
N GLY A 210 11.59 20.97 -12.65
CA GLY A 210 11.40 20.06 -13.79
C GLY A 210 11.37 18.58 -13.41
N ILE A 211 11.39 18.25 -12.11
CA ILE A 211 11.26 16.88 -11.62
C ILE A 211 9.80 16.45 -11.74
N ASP A 212 9.60 15.24 -12.28
CA ASP A 212 8.27 14.66 -12.45
C ASP A 212 7.52 14.53 -11.11
N PHE A 213 6.20 14.73 -11.16
CA PHE A 213 5.33 14.74 -9.99
C PHE A 213 5.44 13.45 -9.15
N VAL A 214 5.68 12.30 -9.78
CA VAL A 214 5.82 11.01 -9.09
C VAL A 214 7.00 11.00 -8.12
N LYS A 215 8.05 11.78 -8.40
CA LYS A 215 9.34 11.77 -7.69
C LYS A 215 9.52 12.93 -6.72
N ARG A 216 8.50 13.78 -6.56
CA ARG A 216 8.54 14.97 -5.71
C ARG A 216 7.28 15.09 -4.85
N LEU A 217 7.29 16.03 -3.91
CA LEU A 217 6.12 16.32 -3.08
C LEU A 217 5.15 17.24 -3.84
N PRO A 218 3.83 17.12 -3.57
CA PRO A 218 2.83 17.98 -4.17
C PRO A 218 2.99 19.44 -3.75
N CYS A 219 2.73 20.35 -4.68
CA CYS A 219 2.76 21.79 -4.51
C CYS A 219 1.38 22.39 -4.84
N GLY A 220 0.73 23.03 -3.87
CA GLY A 220 -0.61 23.59 -4.05
C GLY A 220 -1.73 22.54 -4.00
N ASP A 221 -2.97 23.00 -4.00
CA ASP A 221 -4.13 22.13 -3.72
C ASP A 221 -4.44 21.17 -4.88
N VAL A 222 -4.31 21.62 -6.13
CA VAL A 222 -4.47 20.76 -7.32
C VAL A 222 -3.55 19.54 -7.24
N GLU A 223 -2.25 19.71 -6.95
CA GLU A 223 -1.33 18.57 -6.85
C GLU A 223 -1.59 17.71 -5.61
N LYS A 224 -2.06 18.29 -4.50
CA LYS A 224 -2.50 17.50 -3.34
C LYS A 224 -3.71 16.64 -3.68
N THR A 225 -4.66 17.17 -4.45
CA THR A 225 -5.82 16.43 -4.96
C THR A 225 -5.37 15.28 -5.87
N ARG A 226 -4.49 15.56 -6.84
CA ARG A 226 -3.89 14.51 -7.71
C ARG A 226 -3.19 13.43 -6.90
N ARG A 227 -2.41 13.81 -5.87
CA ARG A 227 -1.75 12.87 -4.95
C ARG A 227 -2.79 12.01 -4.23
N ALA A 228 -3.79 12.61 -3.61
CA ALA A 228 -4.83 11.90 -2.87
C ALA A 228 -5.52 10.85 -3.74
N ILE A 229 -5.90 11.23 -4.96
CA ILE A 229 -6.52 10.35 -5.95
C ILE A 229 -5.62 9.15 -6.27
N ARG A 230 -4.33 9.39 -6.56
CA ARG A 230 -3.37 8.31 -6.84
C ARG A 230 -3.14 7.39 -5.65
N VAL A 231 -3.04 7.94 -4.44
CA VAL A 231 -2.88 7.14 -3.21
C VAL A 231 -4.09 6.20 -3.04
N PHE A 232 -5.30 6.72 -3.22
CA PHE A 232 -6.53 5.93 -3.19
C PHE A 232 -6.50 4.79 -4.21
N PHE A 233 -6.16 5.07 -5.48
CA PHE A 233 -6.10 4.02 -6.51
C PHE A 233 -5.05 2.95 -6.21
N MET A 234 -3.85 3.33 -5.76
CA MET A 234 -2.79 2.37 -5.42
C MET A 234 -3.22 1.43 -4.29
N LEU A 235 -3.79 1.96 -3.20
CA LEU A 235 -4.21 1.17 -2.05
C LEU A 235 -5.45 0.31 -2.35
N ARG A 236 -6.40 0.86 -3.12
CA ARG A 236 -7.56 0.10 -3.61
C ARG A 236 -7.12 -1.06 -4.50
N SER A 237 -6.27 -0.80 -5.49
CA SER A 237 -5.78 -1.83 -6.42
C SER A 237 -5.05 -2.93 -5.66
N LEU A 238 -4.19 -2.57 -4.71
CA LEU A 238 -3.50 -3.54 -3.87
C LEU A 238 -4.49 -4.39 -3.05
N SER A 239 -5.43 -3.77 -2.35
CA SER A 239 -6.46 -4.46 -1.57
C SER A 239 -7.27 -5.46 -2.41
N LEU A 240 -7.71 -5.06 -3.61
CA LEU A 240 -8.42 -5.93 -4.54
C LEU A 240 -7.56 -7.10 -5.00
N GLN A 241 -6.29 -6.85 -5.37
CA GLN A 241 -5.34 -7.87 -5.78
C GLN A 241 -5.07 -8.89 -4.67
N LEU A 242 -4.91 -8.44 -3.42
CA LEU A 242 -4.69 -9.33 -2.27
C LEU A 242 -5.92 -10.20 -1.96
N ARG A 243 -7.12 -9.73 -2.31
CA ARG A 243 -8.39 -10.47 -2.15
C ARG A 243 -8.76 -11.33 -3.36
N GLY A 244 -8.00 -11.24 -4.46
CA GLY A 244 -8.33 -11.90 -5.72
C GLY A 244 -9.61 -11.36 -6.38
N GLN A 245 -10.00 -10.12 -6.09
CA GLN A 245 -11.17 -9.48 -6.67
C GLN A 245 -10.77 -8.64 -7.89
N PRO A 246 -11.52 -8.72 -9.01
CA PRO A 246 -11.29 -7.83 -10.15
C PRO A 246 -11.79 -6.41 -9.86
N GLU A 247 -11.17 -5.40 -10.46
CA GLU A 247 -11.73 -4.05 -10.49
C GLU A 247 -12.92 -4.03 -11.44
N THR A 248 -14.08 -3.58 -10.94
CA THR A 248 -15.35 -3.61 -11.68
C THR A 248 -16.02 -2.24 -11.75
N GLN A 249 -15.54 -1.28 -10.97
CA GLN A 249 -16.17 0.03 -10.78
C GLN A 249 -15.41 1.15 -11.49
N LEU A 250 -14.25 0.86 -12.06
CA LEU A 250 -13.40 1.80 -12.80
C LEU A 250 -13.00 1.19 -14.16
N PRO A 251 -12.80 2.00 -15.22
CA PRO A 251 -12.95 3.46 -15.27
C PRO A 251 -14.41 3.92 -15.14
N LEU A 252 -14.62 5.17 -14.71
CA LEU A 252 -15.96 5.78 -14.61
C LEU A 252 -16.60 5.92 -16.01
N THR A 253 -15.85 6.51 -16.93
CA THR A 253 -16.20 6.57 -18.35
C THR A 253 -16.00 5.20 -19.02
N ARG A 254 -17.10 4.58 -19.47
CA ARG A 254 -17.07 3.43 -20.38
C ARG A 254 -16.87 3.89 -21.82
N GLU A 255 -16.07 3.16 -22.59
CA GLU A 255 -15.85 3.46 -24.02
C GLU A 255 -17.14 3.40 -24.83
N GLU A 256 -18.10 2.58 -24.41
CA GLU A 256 -19.44 2.45 -24.99
C GLU A 256 -20.26 3.74 -24.89
N ASP A 257 -19.97 4.58 -23.90
CA ASP A 257 -20.67 5.84 -23.64
C ASP A 257 -19.95 7.04 -24.28
N LEU A 258 -18.83 6.85 -24.97
CA LEU A 258 -18.11 7.90 -25.70
C LEU A 258 -18.74 8.10 -27.09
N ILE A 259 -18.93 9.37 -27.46
CA ILE A 259 -19.39 9.76 -28.80
C ILE A 259 -18.24 9.50 -29.77
N LYS A 260 -18.48 8.73 -30.83
CA LYS A 260 -17.43 8.34 -31.79
C LYS A 260 -17.21 9.46 -32.79
N THR A 261 -16.00 9.56 -33.32
CA THR A 261 -15.75 10.37 -34.52
C THR A 261 -16.71 9.92 -35.63
N ASP A 262 -17.40 10.88 -36.25
CA ASP A 262 -18.50 10.73 -37.23
C ASP A 262 -19.92 10.54 -36.65
N ASP A 263 -20.09 10.51 -35.33
CA ASP A 263 -21.42 10.64 -34.75
C ASP A 263 -21.94 12.07 -34.89
N VAL A 264 -23.19 12.21 -35.33
CA VAL A 264 -23.88 13.49 -35.42
C VAL A 264 -24.15 13.99 -33.99
N LEU A 265 -23.39 14.99 -33.56
CA LEU A 265 -23.61 15.70 -32.30
C LEU A 265 -24.91 16.50 -32.39
N ASP A 266 -25.96 16.02 -31.75
CA ASP A 266 -27.23 16.76 -31.66
C ASP A 266 -27.12 17.85 -30.59
N LEU A 267 -26.80 19.08 -31.02
CA LEU A 267 -26.57 20.24 -30.15
C LEU A 267 -27.86 20.95 -29.71
N SER A 268 -29.02 20.38 -30.05
CA SER A 268 -30.34 20.96 -29.79
C SER A 268 -30.67 21.14 -28.30
N GLU A 269 -29.91 20.53 -27.39
CA GLU A 269 -30.11 20.62 -25.94
C GLU A 269 -29.22 21.63 -25.21
N LEU A 270 -28.27 22.27 -25.90
CA LEU A 270 -27.46 23.36 -25.32
C LEU A 270 -28.12 24.74 -25.44
N VAL A 271 -29.24 24.84 -26.17
CA VAL A 271 -30.02 26.08 -26.29
C VAL A 271 -31.24 25.93 -25.38
N THR A 272 -31.21 26.59 -24.22
CA THR A 272 -32.39 26.72 -23.36
C THR A 272 -33.45 27.58 -24.06
N PRO A 273 -34.68 27.07 -24.32
CA PRO A 273 -35.80 27.93 -24.63
C PRO A 273 -36.54 28.23 -23.32
N SER A 274 -36.61 29.51 -22.99
CA SER A 274 -37.66 30.04 -22.15
C SER A 274 -39.03 29.58 -22.66
N HIS A 275 -39.77 28.91 -21.77
CA HIS A 275 -41.22 28.68 -21.82
C HIS A 275 -41.83 27.95 -23.03
N GLY A 276 -42.30 26.73 -22.75
CA GLY A 276 -43.56 26.24 -23.34
C GLY A 276 -43.51 24.88 -24.01
N GLY A 277 -44.06 23.86 -23.34
CA GLY A 277 -44.86 22.81 -23.98
C GLY A 277 -44.13 21.60 -24.59
N GLY A 278 -44.15 20.48 -23.86
CA GLY A 278 -44.51 19.16 -24.39
C GLY A 278 -43.49 18.38 -25.23
N GLY A 279 -42.97 17.30 -24.62
CA GLY A 279 -42.60 16.07 -25.35
C GLY A 279 -41.11 15.85 -25.64
N HIS A 280 -40.60 14.70 -25.20
CA HIS A 280 -39.29 14.09 -25.47
C HIS A 280 -38.05 14.71 -24.80
N HIS A 281 -37.89 14.39 -23.51
CA HIS A 281 -36.62 14.45 -22.77
C HIS A 281 -35.77 13.20 -23.09
N GLN A 282 -34.57 13.31 -23.68
CA GLN A 282 -33.63 12.18 -23.57
C GLN A 282 -32.11 12.39 -23.68
N ALA A 283 -31.54 13.56 -23.96
CA ALA A 283 -30.07 13.71 -24.01
C ALA A 283 -29.50 14.69 -22.94
N GLY A 284 -30.25 15.68 -22.47
CA GLY A 284 -29.81 16.62 -21.40
C GLY A 284 -29.92 15.95 -20.04
N SER A 285 -30.76 14.92 -19.97
CA SER A 285 -30.78 13.97 -18.86
C SER A 285 -29.58 13.02 -18.91
N ARG A 286 -28.96 12.72 -20.06
CA ARG A 286 -27.85 11.74 -20.13
C ARG A 286 -26.54 12.29 -19.59
N VAL A 287 -26.14 13.52 -19.95
CA VAL A 287 -24.90 14.12 -19.42
C VAL A 287 -25.03 14.37 -17.92
N THR A 288 -26.15 14.96 -17.48
CA THR A 288 -26.43 15.16 -16.05
C THR A 288 -26.57 13.83 -15.30
N ARG A 289 -27.23 12.81 -15.88
CA ARG A 289 -27.27 11.44 -15.31
C ARG A 289 -25.90 10.83 -15.21
N ARG A 290 -25.05 10.96 -16.23
CA ARG A 290 -23.68 10.42 -16.26
C ARG A 290 -22.84 11.04 -15.16
N VAL A 291 -22.80 12.37 -15.07
CA VAL A 291 -22.12 13.06 -13.97
C VAL A 291 -22.68 12.62 -12.61
N THR A 292 -24.00 12.48 -12.43
CA THR A 292 -24.58 11.98 -11.17
C THR A 292 -24.37 10.49 -10.89
N CYS A 293 -24.21 9.66 -11.94
CA CYS A 293 -23.91 8.23 -11.85
C CYS A 293 -22.44 8.03 -11.49
N ASP A 294 -21.53 8.74 -12.15
CA ASP A 294 -20.10 8.77 -11.83
C ASP A 294 -19.90 9.34 -10.42
N LEU A 295 -20.70 10.33 -10.01
CA LEU A 295 -20.75 10.80 -8.64
C LEU A 295 -21.18 9.72 -7.66
N HIS A 296 -22.24 8.96 -7.97
CA HIS A 296 -22.74 7.88 -7.11
C HIS A 296 -21.78 6.69 -7.07
N VAL A 297 -21.05 6.42 -8.16
CA VAL A 297 -20.04 5.37 -8.23
C VAL A 297 -18.80 5.81 -7.47
N VAL A 298 -18.31 7.04 -7.62
CA VAL A 298 -17.22 7.60 -6.81
C VAL A 298 -17.63 7.67 -5.35
N LEU A 299 -18.83 8.15 -5.04
CA LEU A 299 -19.35 8.14 -3.67
C LEU A 299 -19.57 6.71 -3.17
N GLY A 300 -19.93 5.73 -4.00
CA GLY A 300 -20.07 4.32 -3.64
C GLY A 300 -18.74 3.62 -3.39
N LEU A 301 -17.76 3.85 -4.28
CA LEU A 301 -16.34 3.51 -4.16
C LEU A 301 -15.75 4.04 -2.84
N ILE A 302 -16.21 5.24 -2.47
CA ILE A 302 -15.84 5.92 -1.25
C ILE A 302 -16.68 5.43 -0.05
N ARG A 303 -17.95 5.03 -0.21
CA ARG A 303 -18.93 4.73 0.85
C ARG A 303 -19.08 3.24 1.18
N ASP A 304 -18.18 2.38 0.74
CA ASP A 304 -18.20 0.91 0.92
C ASP A 304 -18.13 0.40 2.39
N ARG A 305 -18.52 1.22 3.37
CA ARG A 305 -18.49 0.93 4.81
C ARG A 305 -19.88 0.87 5.48
N GLU A 306 -20.98 1.28 4.85
CA GLU A 306 -22.28 1.25 5.54
C GLU A 306 -23.01 -0.11 5.49
N LEU A 307 -22.69 -1.02 4.57
CA LEU A 307 -23.44 -2.28 4.43
C LEU A 307 -22.74 -3.52 5.02
N THR A 308 -21.44 -3.49 5.26
CA THR A 308 -20.68 -4.64 5.78
C THR A 308 -20.59 -4.69 7.31
N GLU A 309 -20.68 -3.55 8.02
CA GLU A 309 -20.72 -3.54 9.50
C GLU A 309 -22.09 -3.97 10.06
N CYS A 310 -23.19 -3.79 9.31
CA CYS A 310 -24.51 -4.29 9.75
C CYS A 310 -24.66 -5.82 9.67
N ALA A 311 -23.89 -6.50 8.80
CA ALA A 311 -23.99 -7.95 8.62
C ALA A 311 -23.19 -8.76 9.66
N CYS A 312 -22.15 -8.18 10.25
CA CYS A 312 -21.38 -8.82 11.33
C CYS A 312 -22.05 -8.65 12.71
N HIS A 313 -22.72 -7.53 12.96
CA HIS A 313 -23.40 -7.32 14.25
C HIS A 313 -24.74 -8.08 14.39
N THR A 314 -25.41 -8.48 13.30
CA THR A 314 -26.67 -9.25 13.38
C THR A 314 -26.47 -10.76 13.54
N LYS A 315 -25.25 -11.30 13.36
CA LYS A 315 -24.97 -12.74 13.54
C LYS A 315 -24.48 -13.13 14.93
N LEU A 316 -24.10 -12.16 15.78
CA LEU A 316 -23.66 -12.41 17.16
C LEU A 316 -24.75 -12.26 18.22
N SER A 317 -25.98 -11.83 17.85
CA SER A 317 -27.11 -11.70 18.79
C SER A 317 -28.11 -12.88 18.76
N LYS A 318 -27.91 -13.88 17.89
CA LYS A 318 -28.75 -15.11 17.84
C LYS A 318 -27.95 -16.36 18.19
N LYS A 319 -27.45 -16.43 19.43
CA LYS A 319 -27.07 -17.69 20.10
C LYS A 319 -26.97 -17.42 21.61
N GLY A 320 -28.13 -17.42 22.26
CA GLY A 320 -28.24 -17.69 23.69
C GLY A 320 -29.28 -18.78 23.87
N PRO A 321 -29.04 -19.81 24.70
CA PRO A 321 -30.12 -20.53 25.34
C PRO A 321 -30.89 -19.64 26.33
#